data_AF-A0A382XRE1-F1
#
_entry.id   AF-A0A382XRE1-F1
#
_cell.length_a   1.000
_cell.length_b   1.000
_cell.length_c   1.000
_cell.angle_alpha   90.00
_cell.angle_beta   90.00
_cell.angle_gamma   90.00
#
_symmetry.space_group_name_H-M   'P 1'
#
loop_
_entity.id
_entity.type
_entity.pdbx_description
1 polymer ?
#
loop_
_entity_poly.entity_id
_entity_poly.type
_entity_poly.pdbx_seq_one_letter_code
_entity_poly.pdbx_strand_id
1 'polypeptide(L)' 'MPDLTISSEYAPSGDQPKAIAELTEGIQRGDKYQCLLGITGSGKTYTMANVIQNTQKPTL' A
#
# COMPACT_ATOMS: atom_id res chain seq x y z
N MET A 1 3.42 14.26 15.01
CA MET A 1 3.91 13.89 13.68
C MET A 1 2.76 14.08 12.72
N PRO A 2 2.95 14.69 11.55
CA PRO A 2 1.86 14.83 10.58
C PRO A 2 1.46 13.46 10.03
N ASP A 3 0.20 13.32 9.64
CA ASP A 3 -0.28 12.13 8.96
C ASP A 3 0.43 11.96 7.62
N LEU A 4 0.77 10.72 7.27
CA LEU A 4 1.33 10.38 5.98
C LEU A 4 0.23 10.48 4.92
N THR A 5 0.36 11.44 4.01
CA THR A 5 -0.57 11.64 2.89
C THR A 5 0.18 11.58 1.56
N ILE A 6 -0.36 10.84 0.61
CA ILE A 6 0.15 10.73 -0.74
C ILE A 6 -0.23 11.98 -1.52
N SER A 7 0.78 12.58 -2.16
CA SER A 7 0.57 13.58 -3.19
C SER A 7 0.72 12.90 -4.55
N SER A 8 -0.39 12.78 -5.29
CA SER A 8 -0.40 12.21 -6.63
C SER A 8 -1.61 12.70 -7.42
N GLU A 9 -1.44 12.92 -8.71
CA GLU A 9 -2.53 13.22 -9.65
C GLU A 9 -3.26 11.96 -10.13
N TYR A 10 -2.73 10.78 -9.81
CA TYR A 10 -3.27 9.48 -10.23
C TYR A 10 -4.03 8.83 -9.08
N ALA A 11 -5.07 8.07 -9.43
CA ALA A 11 -5.77 7.18 -8.52
C ALA A 11 -5.31 5.72 -8.72
N PRO A 12 -5.42 4.85 -7.70
CA PRO A 12 -5.17 3.43 -7.87
C PRO A 12 -6.03 2.82 -8.98
N SER A 13 -5.43 1.99 -9.83
CA SER A 13 -6.11 1.40 -11.00
C SER A 13 -5.67 -0.06 -11.24
N GLY A 14 -6.41 -0.78 -12.08
CA GLY A 14 -6.18 -2.21 -12.32
C GLY A 14 -6.31 -3.01 -11.02
N ASP A 15 -5.31 -3.84 -10.72
CA ASP A 15 -5.29 -4.67 -9.50
C ASP A 15 -4.82 -3.93 -8.24
N GLN A 16 -4.34 -2.68 -8.37
CA GLN A 16 -3.80 -1.92 -7.24
C GLN A 16 -4.81 -1.74 -6.08
N PRO A 17 -6.09 -1.37 -6.30
CA PRO A 17 -7.04 -1.17 -5.20
C PRO A 17 -7.19 -2.43 -4.34
N LYS A 18 -7.26 -3.61 -4.98
CA LYS A 18 -7.37 -4.90 -4.29
C LYS A 18 -6.10 -5.21 -3.49
N ALA A 19 -4.93 -5.08 -4.12
CA ALA A 19 -3.65 -5.32 -3.43
C ALA A 19 -3.44 -4.38 -2.24
N ILE A 20 -3.82 -3.10 -2.36
CA ILE A 20 -3.76 -2.12 -1.27
C ILE A 20 -4.66 -2.57 -0.11
N ALA A 21 -5.90 -2.97 -0.40
CA ALA A 21 -6.86 -3.41 0.61
C ALA A 21 -6.36 -4.65 1.36
N GLU A 22 -5.98 -5.71 0.64
CA GLU A 22 -5.53 -6.97 1.23
C GLU A 22 -4.29 -6.78 2.13
N LEU A 23 -3.29 -6.02 1.66
CA LEU A 23 -2.08 -5.73 2.44
C LEU A 23 -2.36 -4.86 3.67
N THR A 24 -3.23 -3.85 3.51
CA THR A 24 -3.64 -2.97 4.62
C THR A 24 -4.34 -3.78 5.70
N GLU A 25 -5.31 -4.62 5.32
CA GLU A 25 -6.03 -5.48 6.26
C GLU A 25 -5.11 -6.48 6.95
N GLY A 26 -4.17 -7.10 6.22
CA GLY A 26 -3.21 -8.02 6.81
C GLY A 26 -2.34 -7.34 7.88
N ILE A 27 -1.90 -6.10 7.64
CA ILE A 27 -1.15 -5.32 8.65
C ILE A 27 -2.03 -5.05 9.87
N GLN A 28 -3.30 -4.70 9.68
CA GLN A 28 -4.24 -4.42 10.77
C GLN A 28 -4.59 -5.67 11.58
N ARG A 29 -4.67 -6.84 10.95
CA ARG A 29 -4.84 -8.15 11.61
C ARG A 29 -3.58 -8.62 12.35
N GLY A 30 -2.42 -8.02 12.08
CA GLY A 30 -1.15 -8.39 12.69
C GLY A 30 -0.41 -9.53 11.96
N ASP A 31 -0.72 -9.75 10.67
CA ASP A 31 -0.03 -10.72 9.83
C ASP A 31 1.46 -10.33 9.73
N LYS A 32 2.36 -11.19 10.26
CA LYS A 32 3.80 -10.89 10.32
C LYS A 32 4.47 -10.84 8.94
N TYR A 33 3.97 -11.62 7.99
CA TYR A 33 4.56 -11.77 6.66
C TYR A 33 3.48 -11.68 5.60
N GLN A 34 3.72 -10.86 4.59
CA GLN A 34 2.87 -10.69 3.42
C GLN A 34 3.75 -10.46 2.20
N CYS A 35 3.24 -10.78 1.00
CA CYS A 35 3.99 -10.64 -0.25
C CYS A 35 3.14 -9.90 -1.29
N LEU A 36 3.67 -8.80 -1.83
CA LEU A 36 3.10 -8.13 -2.99
C LEU A 36 3.72 -8.72 -4.27
N LEU A 37 3.06 -9.68 -4.89
CA LEU A 37 3.49 -10.23 -6.18
C LEU A 37 2.97 -9.34 -7.31
N GLY A 38 3.84 -8.46 -7.82
CA GLY A 38 3.50 -7.58 -8.94
C GLY A 38 4.50 -7.68 -10.09
N ILE A 39 4.00 -7.63 -11.33
CA ILE A 39 4.84 -7.58 -12.54
C ILE A 39 5.63 -6.27 -12.64
N THR A 40 6.59 -6.20 -13.54
CA THR A 40 7.31 -4.95 -13.85
C THR A 40 6.35 -3.93 -14.46
N GLY A 41 6.43 -2.66 -14.02
CA GLY A 41 5.58 -1.58 -14.51
C GLY A 41 4.19 -1.47 -13.86
N SER A 42 3.79 -2.38 -12.96
CA SER A 42 2.46 -2.35 -12.33
C SER A 42 2.25 -1.28 -11.25
N GLY A 43 3.26 -0.45 -10.97
CA GLY A 43 3.17 0.59 -9.94
C GLY A 43 3.27 0.08 -8.49
N LYS A 44 4.15 -0.90 -8.22
CA LYS A 44 4.37 -1.45 -6.86
C LYS A 44 4.70 -0.39 -5.81
N THR A 45 5.51 0.62 -6.16
CA THR A 45 5.84 1.72 -5.24
C THR A 45 4.58 2.50 -4.83
N TYR A 46 3.72 2.82 -5.79
CA TYR A 46 2.47 3.55 -5.51
C TYR A 46 1.49 2.70 -4.70
N THR A 47 1.44 1.39 -4.97
CA THR A 47 0.68 0.42 -4.17
C THR A 47 1.15 0.44 -2.71
N MET A 48 2.45 0.32 -2.45
CA MET A 48 2.99 0.33 -1.10
C MET A 48 2.85 1.69 -0.40
N ALA A 49 2.96 2.80 -1.12
CA ALA A 49 2.70 4.13 -0.56
C ALA A 49 1.27 4.23 -0.01
N ASN A 50 0.27 3.70 -0.72
CA ASN A 50 -1.12 3.67 -0.27
C ASN A 50 -1.29 2.79 0.98
N VAL A 51 -0.61 1.65 1.04
CA VAL A 51 -0.60 0.80 2.25
C VAL A 51 0.00 1.54 3.44
N ILE A 52 1.10 2.28 3.24
CA ILE A 52 1.76 3.08 4.28
C ILE A 52 0.82 4.22 4.75
N GLN A 53 0.18 4.94 3.83
CA GLN A 53 -0.83 5.95 4.16
C GLN A 53 -2.00 5.34 4.95
N ASN A 54 -2.50 4.16 4.59
CA ASN A 54 -3.63 3.57 5.32
C ASN A 54 -3.26 3.12 6.73
N THR A 55 -2.00 2.70 6.95
CA THR A 55 -1.56 2.11 8.22
C THR A 55 -0.89 3.10 9.16
N GLN A 56 -0.41 4.24 8.65
CA GLN A 56 0.25 5.30 9.42
C GLN A 56 1.42 4.80 10.28
N LYS A 57 2.09 3.72 9.83
CA LYS A 57 3.23 3.13 10.53
C LYS A 57 4.54 3.68 9.96
N PRO A 58 5.51 4.08 10.81
CA PRO A 58 6.89 4.27 10.37
C PRO A 58 7.40 2.99 9.69
N THR A 59 7.92 3.11 8.47
CA THR A 59 8.27 1.98 7.59
C THR A 59 9.68 2.18 7.03
N LEU A 60 10.40 1.08 6.77
CA LEU A 60 11.72 1.03 6.16
C LEU A 60 11.68 0.16 4.90
#